data_AF-A0A5B2TST2-F1
#
_entry.id   AF-A0A5B2TST2-F1
#
_cell.length_a   1.000
_cell.length_b   1.000
_cell.length_c   1.000
_cell.angle_alpha   90.00
_cell.angle_beta   90.00
_cell.angle_gamma   90.00
#
_symmetry.space_group_name_H-M   'P 1'
#
loop_
_entity.id
_entity.type
_entity.pdbx_description
1 polymer ?
#
loop_
_entity_poly.entity_id
_entity_poly.type
_entity_poly.pdbx_seq_one_letter_code
_entity_poly.pdbx_strand_id
1 'polypeptide(L)'
;MTTLVKHAIITFLTLLVGSNHKGALIGVNENPMVVAVPKDPKKAAFQILENKCNVCHNVRNKRRVFTPENMNTWANDIYTQVYIKKRMPKGKKIKLTSTEYQDLLTWISSPKTNQNGSKL
;
A
#
# COMPACT_ATOMS: atom_id res chain seq x y z
N MET A 1 15.25 -8.01 66.60
CA MET A 1 15.81 -6.65 66.53
C MET A 1 15.62 -6.14 65.11
N THR A 2 14.71 -5.19 64.96
CA THR A 2 14.13 -4.65 63.73
C THR A 2 14.85 -3.38 63.26
N THR A 3 15.07 -3.24 61.95
CA THR A 3 15.02 -1.99 61.14
C THR A 3 15.32 -2.42 59.68
N LEU A 4 14.45 -2.45 58.67
CA LEU A 4 13.24 -1.69 58.32
C LEU A 4 13.50 -0.22 58.04
N VAL A 5 14.12 0.11 56.90
CA VAL A 5 14.04 1.47 56.32
C VAL A 5 13.97 1.43 54.78
N LYS A 6 12.73 1.51 54.32
CA LYS A 6 12.17 2.40 53.26
C LYS A 6 12.63 2.24 51.81
N HIS A 7 11.71 1.65 51.05
CA HIS A 7 11.55 1.78 49.61
C HIS A 7 11.44 3.27 49.22
N ALA A 8 12.32 3.73 48.34
CA ALA A 8 12.10 4.99 47.62
C ALA A 8 11.31 4.69 46.34
N ILE A 9 9.99 4.64 46.48
CA ILE A 9 9.05 4.72 45.38
C ILE A 9 9.06 6.19 44.92
N ILE A 10 9.73 6.48 43.81
CA ILE A 10 9.62 7.77 43.14
C ILE A 10 8.61 7.60 42.00
N THR A 11 7.34 7.71 42.37
CA THR A 11 6.23 7.97 41.44
C THR A 11 6.39 9.39 40.90
N PHE A 12 6.81 9.54 39.64
CA PHE A 12 6.70 10.83 38.97
C PHE A 12 5.30 10.97 38.38
N LEU A 13 4.57 11.88 39.00
CA LEU A 13 3.19 12.28 38.77
C LEU A 13 2.98 12.81 37.34
N THR A 14 1.88 12.38 36.73
CA THR A 14 1.42 12.76 35.40
C THR A 14 0.86 14.19 35.38
N LEU A 15 1.20 14.95 34.33
CA LEU A 15 0.42 16.11 33.90
C LEU A 15 -0.22 15.79 32.55
N LEU A 16 -1.51 15.43 32.61
CA LEU A 16 -2.43 15.45 31.49
C LEU A 16 -2.82 16.90 31.24
N VAL A 17 -2.31 17.51 30.18
CA VAL A 17 -2.90 18.73 29.63
C VAL A 17 -4.02 18.30 28.69
N GLY A 18 -5.24 18.28 29.20
CA GLY A 18 -6.45 18.18 28.40
C GLY A 18 -6.70 19.51 27.70
N SER A 19 -6.49 19.55 26.39
CA SER A 19 -6.93 20.69 25.57
C SER A 19 -8.42 20.55 25.27
N ASN A 20 -9.24 21.28 26.02
CA ASN A 20 -10.65 21.49 25.71
C ASN A 20 -10.76 22.55 24.60
N HIS A 21 -10.67 22.14 23.33
CA HIS A 21 -11.21 22.96 22.26
C HIS A 21 -12.67 22.55 22.04
N LYS A 22 -13.56 23.21 22.79
CA LYS A 22 -14.94 23.41 22.36
C LYS A 22 -14.91 24.40 21.18
N GLY A 23 -14.53 23.89 20.01
CA GLY A 23 -14.76 24.55 18.73
C GLY A 23 -16.20 24.29 18.31
N ALA A 24 -16.91 25.37 17.99
CA ALA A 24 -18.33 25.41 17.74
C ALA A 24 -18.81 24.38 16.71
N LEU A 25 -20.03 23.87 16.92
CA LEU A 25 -20.81 23.17 15.91
C LEU A 25 -21.15 24.15 14.79
N ILE A 26 -20.34 24.15 13.74
CA ILE A 26 -20.78 24.61 12.42
C ILE A 26 -21.36 23.37 11.73
N GLY A 27 -22.68 23.29 11.69
CA GLY A 27 -23.39 22.33 10.85
C GLY A 27 -23.16 22.69 9.39
N VAL A 28 -22.07 22.20 8.81
CA VAL A 28 -21.89 22.15 7.37
C VAL A 28 -22.16 20.74 6.91
N ASN A 29 -23.30 20.59 6.24
CA ASN A 29 -23.61 19.48 5.35
C ASN A 29 -22.63 19.56 4.18
N GLU A 30 -21.48 18.90 4.32
CA GLU A 30 -20.56 18.71 3.22
C GLU A 30 -20.50 17.23 2.93
N ASN A 31 -21.26 16.81 1.92
CA ASN A 31 -20.87 15.66 1.10
C ASN A 31 -19.40 15.89 0.76
N PRO A 32 -18.43 15.10 1.26
CA PRO A 32 -17.04 15.35 0.95
C PRO A 32 -16.89 15.03 -0.53
N MET A 33 -16.87 16.08 -1.36
CA MET A 33 -16.38 16.03 -2.72
C MET A 33 -14.90 15.69 -2.60
N VAL A 34 -14.61 14.39 -2.59
CA VAL A 34 -13.27 13.84 -2.55
C VAL A 34 -12.59 14.36 -3.82
N VAL A 35 -11.81 15.43 -3.69
CA VAL A 35 -10.96 15.91 -4.77
C VAL A 35 -9.95 14.79 -5.02
N ALA A 36 -10.24 13.96 -6.02
CA ALA A 36 -9.37 12.87 -6.41
C ALA A 36 -8.08 13.49 -6.96
N VAL A 37 -7.07 13.61 -6.10
CA VAL A 37 -5.70 13.93 -6.53
C VAL A 37 -5.34 12.91 -7.61
N PRO A 38 -4.97 13.34 -8.83
CA PRO A 38 -4.62 12.41 -9.89
C PRO A 38 -3.49 11.50 -9.43
N LYS A 39 -3.81 10.22 -9.20
CA LYS A 39 -2.84 9.21 -8.83
C LYS A 39 -2.03 8.86 -10.06
N ASP A 40 -0.70 8.97 -10.01
CA ASP A 40 0.17 8.44 -11.07
C ASP A 40 -0.04 6.92 -11.18
N PRO A 41 -0.61 6.41 -12.29
CA PRO A 41 -0.91 4.99 -12.42
C PRO A 41 0.34 4.10 -12.33
N LYS A 42 1.48 4.56 -12.84
CA LYS A 42 2.73 3.79 -12.80
C LYS A 42 3.22 3.64 -11.37
N LYS A 43 3.23 4.73 -10.61
CA LYS A 43 3.63 4.71 -9.20
C LYS A 43 2.70 3.82 -8.35
N ALA A 44 1.39 3.92 -8.57
CA ALA A 44 0.39 3.08 -7.92
C ALA A 44 0.64 1.59 -8.18
N ALA A 45 0.81 1.22 -9.45
CA ALA A 45 1.09 -0.15 -9.86
C ALA A 45 2.41 -0.65 -9.29
N PHE A 46 3.47 0.17 -9.26
CA PHE A 46 4.75 -0.24 -8.71
C PHE A 46 4.64 -0.61 -7.24
N GLN A 47 3.93 0.20 -6.42
CA GLN A 47 3.69 -0.11 -5.01
C GLN A 47 2.96 -1.45 -4.84
N ILE A 48 2.05 -1.80 -5.75
CA ILE A 48 1.36 -3.09 -5.73
C ILE A 48 2.32 -4.22 -6.07
N LEU A 49 3.11 -4.08 -7.15
CA LEU A 49 4.10 -5.08 -7.55
C LEU A 49 5.14 -5.33 -6.46
N GLU A 50 5.61 -4.27 -5.81
CA GLU A 50 6.57 -4.32 -4.72
C GLU A 50 5.98 -5.05 -3.50
N ASN A 51 4.79 -4.66 -3.05
CA ASN A 51 4.21 -5.18 -1.81
C ASN A 51 3.51 -6.54 -1.98
N LYS A 52 3.11 -6.92 -3.19
CA LYS A 52 2.29 -8.13 -3.42
C LYS A 52 2.99 -9.19 -4.26
N CYS A 53 3.86 -8.79 -5.19
CA CYS A 53 4.54 -9.73 -6.09
C CYS A 53 6.00 -9.94 -5.69
N ASN A 54 6.74 -8.86 -5.42
CA ASN A 54 8.17 -8.94 -5.08
C ASN A 54 8.42 -9.67 -3.76
N VAL A 55 7.47 -9.68 -2.82
CA VAL A 55 7.54 -10.51 -1.61
C VAL A 55 7.87 -11.97 -1.93
N CYS A 56 7.30 -12.53 -3.01
CA CYS A 56 7.62 -13.87 -3.46
C CYS A 56 8.81 -13.89 -4.43
N HIS A 57 8.93 -12.92 -5.34
CA HIS A 57 9.98 -12.93 -6.37
C HIS A 57 11.38 -12.75 -5.77
N ASN A 58 11.54 -11.94 -4.72
CA ASN A 58 12.81 -11.76 -4.01
C ASN A 58 13.37 -13.08 -3.45
N VAL A 59 12.48 -14.01 -3.07
CA VAL A 59 12.86 -15.30 -2.47
C VAL A 59 12.93 -16.41 -3.53
N ARG A 60 11.89 -16.52 -4.37
CA ARG A 60 11.65 -17.72 -5.20
C ARG A 60 11.95 -17.53 -6.68
N ASN A 61 12.04 -16.29 -7.18
CA ASN A 61 12.33 -16.01 -8.59
C ASN A 61 12.97 -14.63 -8.76
N LYS A 62 14.24 -14.51 -8.35
CA LYS A 62 14.97 -13.23 -8.34
C LYS A 62 15.05 -12.57 -9.71
N ARG A 63 14.98 -13.34 -10.80
CA ARG A 63 14.97 -12.84 -12.19
C ARG A 63 13.66 -12.14 -12.59
N ARG A 64 12.63 -12.19 -11.74
CA ARG A 64 11.32 -11.56 -11.96
C ARG A 64 11.00 -10.49 -10.92
N VAL A 65 11.99 -9.96 -10.21
CA VAL A 65 11.78 -8.82 -9.32
C VAL A 65 11.49 -7.58 -10.16
N PHE A 66 10.36 -6.94 -9.86
CA PHE A 66 9.93 -5.74 -10.56
C PHE A 66 10.58 -4.49 -9.96
N THR A 67 11.02 -3.59 -10.82
CA THR A 67 11.57 -2.27 -10.46
C THR A 67 10.86 -1.18 -11.29
N PRO A 68 10.94 0.10 -10.91
CA PRO A 68 10.33 1.18 -11.68
C PRO A 68 10.83 1.24 -13.14
N GLU A 69 12.07 0.81 -13.38
CA GLU A 69 12.72 0.81 -14.69
C GLU A 69 12.24 -0.35 -15.56
N ASN A 70 12.02 -1.54 -14.97
CA ASN A 70 11.72 -2.75 -15.73
C ASN A 70 10.22 -3.11 -15.80
N MET A 71 9.37 -2.50 -14.97
CA MET A 71 7.97 -2.94 -14.83
C MET A 71 7.19 -2.89 -16.15
N ASN A 72 7.43 -1.88 -16.99
CA ASN A 72 6.76 -1.75 -18.28
C ASN A 72 7.09 -2.93 -19.22
N THR A 73 8.33 -3.41 -19.22
CA THR A 73 8.75 -4.58 -20.02
C THR A 73 8.00 -5.86 -19.62
N TRP A 74 7.61 -5.97 -18.35
CA TRP A 74 6.89 -7.13 -17.83
C TRP A 74 5.36 -6.99 -17.89
N ALA A 75 4.82 -5.88 -18.38
CA ALA A 75 3.39 -5.58 -18.27
C ALA A 75 2.50 -6.65 -18.89
N ASN A 76 2.84 -7.17 -20.07
CA ASN A 76 2.09 -8.25 -20.73
C ASN A 76 2.15 -9.56 -19.91
N ASP A 77 3.34 -9.90 -19.40
CA ASP A 77 3.54 -11.06 -18.55
C ASP A 77 2.70 -10.98 -17.27
N ILE A 78 2.67 -9.79 -16.63
CA ILE A 78 1.86 -9.48 -15.45
C ILE A 78 0.37 -9.61 -15.81
N TYR A 79 -0.08 -9.01 -16.91
CA TYR A 79 -1.46 -9.10 -17.37
C TYR A 79 -1.90 -10.56 -17.52
N THR A 80 -1.12 -11.34 -18.25
CA THR A 80 -1.37 -12.77 -18.47
C THR A 80 -1.37 -13.54 -17.14
N GLN A 81 -0.51 -13.19 -16.21
CA GLN A 81 -0.38 -13.87 -14.91
C GLN A 81 -1.56 -13.63 -13.98
N VAL A 82 -1.94 -12.36 -13.85
CA VAL A 82 -2.86 -11.87 -12.82
C VAL A 82 -4.29 -11.97 -13.33
N TYR A 83 -4.54 -11.57 -14.58
CA TYR A 83 -5.91 -11.41 -15.10
C TYR A 83 -6.40 -12.62 -15.87
N ILE A 84 -5.54 -13.18 -16.73
CA ILE A 84 -5.92 -14.31 -17.59
C ILE A 84 -5.78 -15.64 -16.84
N LYS A 85 -4.54 -15.96 -16.43
CA LYS A 85 -4.23 -17.23 -15.77
C LYS A 85 -4.59 -17.26 -14.28
N LYS A 86 -4.82 -16.08 -13.66
CA LYS A 86 -5.14 -15.93 -12.23
C LYS A 86 -4.21 -16.73 -11.31
N ARG A 87 -2.92 -16.80 -11.69
CA ARG A 87 -1.89 -17.59 -10.98
C ARG A 87 -1.00 -16.75 -10.06
N MET A 88 -1.22 -15.44 -10.03
CA MET A 88 -0.55 -14.47 -9.19
C MET A 88 -1.57 -13.50 -8.55
N PRO A 89 -1.34 -13.04 -7.31
CA PRO A 89 -0.25 -13.41 -6.40
C PRO A 89 -0.34 -14.87 -5.93
N LYS A 90 0.81 -15.48 -5.57
CA LYS A 90 0.83 -16.89 -5.11
C LYS A 90 0.39 -17.03 -3.66
N GLY A 91 -0.35 -18.09 -3.39
CA GLY A 91 -0.75 -18.50 -2.04
C GLY A 91 -2.04 -17.84 -1.56
N LYS A 92 -2.42 -18.12 -0.32
CA LYS A 92 -3.71 -17.67 0.25
C LYS A 92 -3.62 -16.37 1.04
N LYS A 93 -2.42 -15.97 1.50
CA LYS A 93 -2.23 -14.84 2.41
C LYS A 93 -2.11 -13.49 1.70
N ILE A 94 -1.30 -13.43 0.64
CA ILE A 94 -1.08 -12.21 -0.12
C ILE A 94 -2.11 -12.18 -1.25
N LYS A 95 -3.00 -11.18 -1.22
CA LYS A 95 -4.03 -10.98 -2.23
C LYS A 95 -4.04 -9.53 -2.70
N LEU A 96 -4.51 -9.35 -3.93
CA LEU A 96 -4.90 -8.05 -4.43
C LEU A 96 -6.31 -7.73 -3.91
N THR A 97 -6.50 -6.52 -3.40
CA THR A 97 -7.85 -5.97 -3.20
C THR A 97 -8.46 -5.60 -4.55
N SER A 98 -9.77 -5.39 -4.61
CA SER A 98 -10.44 -4.95 -5.85
C SER A 98 -9.84 -3.65 -6.39
N THR A 99 -9.50 -2.70 -5.52
CA THR A 99 -8.86 -1.44 -5.90
C THR A 99 -7.45 -1.66 -6.44
N GLU A 100 -6.64 -2.48 -5.79
CA GLU A 100 -5.29 -2.82 -6.28
C GLU A 100 -5.36 -3.53 -7.65
N TYR A 101 -6.38 -4.38 -7.83
CA TYR A 101 -6.61 -5.06 -9.10
C TYR A 101 -6.95 -4.08 -10.24
N GLN A 102 -7.73 -3.03 -9.95
CA GLN A 102 -8.04 -1.99 -10.92
C GLN A 102 -6.85 -1.08 -11.17
N ASP A 103 -6.16 -0.61 -10.14
CA ASP A 103 -4.97 0.24 -10.28
C ASP A 103 -3.89 -0.40 -11.16
N LEU A 104 -3.65 -1.71 -10.96
CA LEU A 104 -2.69 -2.47 -11.76
C LEU A 104 -3.17 -2.62 -13.21
N LEU A 105 -4.48 -2.80 -13.45
CA LEU A 105 -5.04 -2.90 -14.79
C LEU A 105 -4.99 -1.54 -15.52
N THR A 106 -5.32 -0.45 -14.83
CA THR A 106 -5.25 0.91 -15.36
C THR A 106 -3.86 1.24 -15.86
N TRP A 107 -2.82 0.88 -15.10
CA TRP A 107 -1.44 1.09 -15.54
C TRP A 107 -1.06 0.20 -16.74
N ILE A 108 -1.42 -1.09 -16.71
CA ILE A 108 -1.15 -2.04 -17.81
C ILE A 108 -1.76 -1.54 -19.12
N SER A 109 -3.03 -1.11 -19.07
CA SER A 109 -3.78 -0.65 -20.25
C SER A 109 -3.39 0.75 -20.72
N SER A 110 -2.51 1.47 -20.00
CA SER A 110 -2.12 2.82 -20.37
C SER A 110 -1.23 2.83 -21.63
N PRO A 111 -1.34 3.85 -22.52
CA PRO A 111 -0.55 3.91 -23.74
C PRO A 111 0.97 3.85 -23.48
N LYS A 112 1.44 4.47 -22.40
CA LYS A 112 2.86 4.50 -22.01
C LYS A 112 3.43 3.13 -21.64
N THR A 113 2.56 2.19 -21.25
CA THR A 113 2.94 0.81 -20.93
C THR A 113 2.88 -0.08 -22.17
N ASN A 114 1.89 0.14 -23.04
CA ASN A 114 1.66 -0.66 -24.26
C ASN A 114 2.71 -0.49 -25.37
N GLN A 115 3.53 0.57 -25.34
CA GLN A 115 4.61 0.75 -26.33
C GLN A 115 5.77 -0.25 -26.17
N ASN A 116 5.90 -0.90 -25.02
CA ASN A 116 7.06 -1.76 -24.68
C ASN A 116 6.77 -3.27 -24.74
N GLY A 117 5.56 -3.68 -25.13
CA GLY A 117 5.18 -5.07 -25.25
C GLY A 117 3.89 -5.19 -26.04
N SER A 118 4.03 -5.46 -27.34
CA SER A 118 3.00 -5.95 -28.28
C SER A 118 1.54 -5.87 -27.77
N LYS A 119 0.84 -4.83 -28.23
CA LYS A 119 -0.63 -4.65 -28.30
C LYS A 119 -1.42 -5.74 -27.54
N LEU A 120 -1.88 -5.40 -26.33
CA LEU A 120 -2.83 -6.18 -25.54
C LEU A 120 -4.16 -6.37 -26.28
#